data_AF-A0A1E7ISA2-F1
#
_entry.id   AF-A0A1E7ISA2-F1
#
_cell.length_a   1.000
_cell.length_b   1.000
_cell.length_c   1.000
_cell.angle_alpha   90.00
_cell.angle_beta   90.00
_cell.angle_gamma   90.00
#
_symmetry.space_group_name_H-M   'P 1'
#
loop_
_entity.id
_entity.type
_entity.pdbx_description
1 polymer ?
#
loop_
_entity_poly.entity_id
_entity_poly.type
_entity_poly.pdbx_seq_one_letter_code
_entity_poly.pdbx_strand_id
1 'polypeptide(L)'
;MPDKSFNFPLGIAPWASEIKKGHRLREGFNFSLLEKSTDSYRFTAMADPARIEEIFSSFAGVLKEEAFFILEFYREEQRGAKEEQPSPTLYYSPYLPTEEILATIGPYLSRLIHDGFVGFGLANNHNGMELFYSEEKLLTCFTENHLRITDLFHSQGLPFSPELLLTSDLGHDHLSLLCHPRHLLPAPLNQLPDSELDYLCFCEELADLLDMYPVEEGLSFFLSRREQEAIKERLQEQAEFACFAEEDFGELLLSWHDFVQECETGFDGDLDEYHQCLKLRDIIQYVIEGGATVLHDKLVEIVAEPDSRFRSSLSDCRKRLDSPNNISLRADRFWYRGMVLKQGTYLRRDLIRSGWYNP
;
A
#
# COMPACT_ATOMS: atom_id res chain seq x y z
N MET A 1 41.59 7.95 0.63
CA MET A 1 40.66 8.85 1.36
C MET A 1 40.23 8.11 2.61
N PRO A 2 40.09 8.75 3.77
CA PRO A 2 39.60 8.06 4.96
C PRO A 2 38.22 7.47 4.65
N ASP A 3 38.03 6.17 4.90
CA ASP A 3 36.71 5.52 4.85
C ASP A 3 35.76 6.33 5.73
N LYS A 4 34.90 7.14 5.12
CA LYS A 4 33.74 7.64 5.85
C LYS A 4 32.86 6.42 6.10
N SER A 5 32.64 6.10 7.38
CA SER A 5 31.57 5.21 7.79
C SER A 5 30.25 5.72 7.19
N PHE A 6 29.40 4.81 6.73
CA PHE A 6 28.04 5.15 6.31
C PHE A 6 27.33 5.95 7.42
N ASN A 7 26.61 6.99 7.03
CA ASN A 7 25.85 7.82 7.95
C ASN A 7 24.44 7.23 8.07
N PHE A 8 24.14 6.62 9.20
CA PHE A 8 22.82 6.04 9.45
C PHE A 8 21.81 7.13 9.83
N PRO A 9 20.53 6.99 9.45
CA PRO A 9 19.47 7.74 10.10
C PRO A 9 19.47 7.45 11.60
N LEU A 10 19.02 8.41 12.41
CA LEU A 10 19.05 8.32 13.87
C LEU A 10 18.28 7.11 14.42
N GLY A 11 17.26 6.69 13.68
CA GLY A 11 16.40 5.57 14.02
C GLY A 11 17.02 4.21 13.81
N ILE A 12 18.22 4.11 13.22
CA ILE A 12 18.91 2.83 13.00
C ILE A 12 20.19 2.78 13.82
N ALA A 13 20.27 1.81 14.72
CA ALA A 13 21.46 1.54 15.52
C ALA A 13 22.01 0.13 15.24
N PRO A 14 23.00 -0.03 14.34
CA PRO A 14 23.61 -1.32 14.08
C PRO A 14 24.25 -1.91 15.34
N TRP A 15 24.08 -3.22 15.55
CA TRP A 15 24.68 -3.88 16.70
C TRP A 15 26.21 -3.81 16.65
N ALA A 16 26.83 -3.69 17.82
CA ALA A 16 28.29 -3.65 17.93
C ALA A 16 28.99 -4.90 17.34
N SER A 17 28.30 -6.04 17.27
CA SER A 17 28.79 -7.26 16.62
C SER A 17 28.95 -7.09 15.11
N GLU A 18 28.00 -6.41 14.44
CA GLU A 18 28.04 -6.20 12.99
C GLU A 18 29.14 -5.21 12.61
N ILE A 19 29.31 -4.15 13.41
CA ILE A 19 30.41 -3.19 13.24
C ILE A 19 31.77 -3.89 13.35
N LYS A 20 31.92 -4.81 14.33
CA LYS A 20 33.18 -5.56 14.55
C LYS A 20 33.50 -6.56 13.43
N LYS A 21 32.50 -7.10 12.74
CA LYS A 21 32.70 -7.98 11.58
C LYS A 21 33.26 -7.24 10.36
N GLY A 22 33.29 -5.90 10.38
CA GLY A 22 33.88 -5.09 9.33
C GLY A 22 33.01 -4.96 8.09
N HIS A 23 31.70 -5.21 8.21
CA HIS A 23 30.72 -4.89 7.16
C HIS A 23 30.78 -3.38 6.87
N ARG A 24 31.05 -3.03 5.62
CA ARG A 24 31.13 -1.64 5.17
C ARG A 24 29.91 -1.33 4.33
N LEU A 25 28.89 -0.78 4.98
CA LEU A 25 27.76 -0.19 4.26
C LEU A 25 28.22 1.01 3.44
N ARG A 26 27.60 1.17 2.28
CA ARG A 26 27.87 2.22 1.31
C ARG A 26 26.56 2.60 0.65
N GLU A 27 26.48 3.85 0.22
CA GLU A 27 25.38 4.28 -0.64
C GLU A 27 25.44 3.56 -1.99
N GLY A 28 24.27 3.29 -2.56
CA GLY A 28 24.13 2.66 -3.86
C GLY A 28 22.73 2.10 -4.07
N PHE A 29 22.49 1.53 -5.25
CA PHE A 29 21.25 0.84 -5.55
C PHE A 29 21.50 -0.45 -6.32
N ASN A 30 20.58 -1.40 -6.19
CA ASN A 30 20.43 -2.53 -7.09
C ASN A 30 19.00 -2.58 -7.60
N PHE A 31 18.74 -3.44 -8.59
CA PHE A 31 17.39 -3.72 -9.02
C PHE A 31 17.30 -5.10 -9.65
N SER A 32 16.09 -5.66 -9.62
CA SER A 32 15.74 -6.92 -10.26
C SER A 32 14.37 -6.81 -10.92
N LEU A 33 14.03 -7.76 -11.78
CA LEU A 33 12.65 -7.92 -12.22
C LEU A 33 11.77 -8.24 -11.00
N LEU A 34 10.58 -7.65 -10.95
CA LEU A 34 9.58 -7.93 -9.92
C LEU A 34 9.06 -9.36 -10.08
N GLU A 35 8.87 -10.07 -8.98
CA GLU A 35 8.32 -11.42 -9.01
C GLU A 35 6.94 -11.43 -9.68
N LYS A 36 6.67 -12.46 -10.48
CA LYS A 36 5.42 -12.60 -11.25
C LYS A 36 5.13 -11.41 -12.19
N SER A 37 6.14 -10.63 -12.58
CA SER A 37 6.02 -9.59 -13.61
C SER A 37 6.96 -9.86 -14.78
N THR A 38 6.61 -9.37 -15.97
CA THR A 38 7.47 -9.48 -17.18
C THR A 38 8.21 -8.18 -17.52
N ASP A 39 7.81 -7.07 -16.94
CA ASP A 39 8.23 -5.72 -17.33
C ASP A 39 8.32 -4.72 -16.17
N SER A 40 7.97 -5.14 -14.95
CA SER A 40 8.13 -4.32 -13.76
C SER A 40 9.38 -4.70 -13.00
N TYR A 41 10.03 -3.71 -12.40
CA TYR A 41 11.30 -3.84 -11.71
C TYR A 41 11.14 -3.35 -10.28
N ARG A 42 11.81 -4.04 -9.35
CA ARG A 42 12.01 -3.59 -7.98
C ARG A 42 13.44 -3.08 -7.85
N PHE A 43 13.58 -1.83 -7.47
CA PHE A 43 14.83 -1.22 -7.05
C PHE A 43 14.92 -1.25 -5.54
N THR A 44 16.14 -1.44 -5.03
CA THR A 44 16.46 -1.25 -3.61
C THR A 44 17.69 -0.36 -3.52
N ALA A 45 17.60 0.71 -2.72
CA ALA A 45 18.64 1.72 -2.61
C ALA A 45 18.92 2.11 -1.16
N MET A 46 20.20 2.31 -0.88
CA MET A 46 20.76 2.85 0.35
C MET A 46 21.33 4.23 0.05
N ALA A 47 20.91 5.25 0.79
CA ALA A 47 21.36 6.63 0.62
C ALA A 47 21.62 7.28 1.98
N ASP A 48 22.50 8.28 2.01
CA ASP A 48 22.69 9.13 3.20
C ASP A 48 21.36 9.84 3.54
N PRO A 49 20.97 9.91 4.83
CA PRO A 49 19.76 10.62 5.27
C PRO A 49 19.63 12.02 4.69
N ALA A 50 20.76 12.74 4.53
CA ALA A 50 20.78 14.10 4.00
C ALA A 50 20.37 14.20 2.52
N ARG A 51 20.28 13.07 1.80
CA ARG A 51 19.90 13.00 0.39
C ARG A 51 18.48 12.49 0.17
N ILE A 52 17.83 11.93 1.19
CA ILE A 52 16.51 11.31 1.06
C ILE A 52 15.47 12.34 0.57
N GLU A 53 15.47 13.55 1.14
CA GLU A 53 14.57 14.64 0.72
C GLU A 53 14.72 15.00 -0.76
N GLU A 54 15.96 15.08 -1.27
CA GLU A 54 16.22 15.41 -2.67
C GLU A 54 15.82 14.26 -3.61
N ILE A 55 16.11 13.01 -3.23
CA ILE A 55 15.69 11.82 -3.98
C ILE A 55 14.17 11.75 -4.05
N PHE A 56 13.49 11.96 -2.92
CA PHE A 56 12.04 11.94 -2.82
C PHE A 56 11.41 13.05 -3.68
N SER A 57 11.93 14.27 -3.59
CA SER A 57 11.48 15.40 -4.42
C SER A 57 11.73 15.16 -5.91
N SER A 58 12.86 14.55 -6.28
CA SER A 58 13.18 14.19 -7.66
C SER A 58 12.22 13.14 -8.20
N PHE A 59 11.85 12.16 -7.37
CA PHE A 59 10.87 11.14 -7.72
C PHE A 59 9.46 11.72 -7.85
N ALA A 60 9.07 12.63 -6.96
CA ALA A 60 7.81 13.36 -7.07
C ALA A 60 7.72 14.12 -8.40
N GLY A 61 8.81 14.78 -8.84
CA GLY A 61 8.90 15.41 -10.16
C GLY A 61 8.80 14.42 -11.34
N VAL A 62 9.02 13.13 -11.10
CA VAL A 62 8.81 12.06 -12.09
C VAL A 62 7.33 11.70 -12.25
N LEU A 63 6.54 11.71 -11.16
CA LEU A 63 5.09 11.48 -11.14
C LEU A 63 4.29 12.65 -11.74
N LYS A 64 4.79 13.89 -11.51
CA LYS A 64 4.30 15.19 -12.01
C LYS A 64 2.97 15.70 -11.45
N GLU A 65 1.87 15.02 -11.71
CA GLU A 65 0.53 15.61 -11.54
C GLU A 65 -0.05 15.27 -10.17
N GLU A 66 -0.50 14.03 -10.02
CA GLU A 66 -1.09 13.52 -8.80
C GLU A 66 -0.33 12.31 -8.27
N ALA A 67 -0.48 12.06 -6.99
CA ALA A 67 0.02 10.88 -6.31
C ALA A 67 -0.84 10.65 -5.07
N PHE A 68 -0.73 9.48 -4.46
CA PHE A 68 -1.09 9.30 -3.07
C PHE A 68 0.18 9.17 -2.23
N PHE A 69 0.10 9.69 -1.01
CA PHE A 69 1.14 9.57 0.00
C PHE A 69 0.94 8.27 0.79
N ILE A 70 2.03 7.59 1.06
CA ILE A 70 2.06 6.38 1.88
C ILE A 70 2.72 6.73 3.21
N LEU A 71 2.11 6.34 4.32
CA LEU A 71 2.67 6.47 5.67
C LEU A 71 2.53 5.13 6.39
N GLU A 72 3.59 4.69 7.06
CA GLU A 72 3.66 3.42 7.78
C GLU A 72 4.17 3.70 9.19
N PHE A 73 3.43 3.29 10.23
CA PHE A 73 3.88 3.40 11.61
C PHE A 73 3.11 2.47 12.56
N TYR A 74 3.70 2.17 13.72
CA TYR A 74 3.07 1.32 14.74
C TYR A 74 2.03 2.10 15.55
N ARG A 75 0.85 1.53 15.79
CA ARG A 75 -0.13 2.10 16.74
C ARG A 75 -0.04 1.42 18.11
N GLU A 76 -0.28 2.17 19.19
CA GLU A 76 -0.24 1.63 20.57
C GLU A 76 -1.36 0.62 20.89
N GLU A 77 -2.39 0.48 20.04
CA GLU A 77 -3.57 -0.34 20.32
C GLU A 77 -3.59 -1.69 19.58
N GLN A 78 -2.69 -2.61 19.94
CA GLN A 78 -2.96 -4.05 19.79
C GLN A 78 -2.59 -4.84 21.05
N ARG A 79 -3.01 -4.38 22.23
CA ARG A 79 -3.13 -5.24 23.43
C ARG A 79 -4.40 -6.08 23.31
N GLY A 80 -4.48 -6.91 22.27
CA GLY A 80 -5.76 -7.39 21.75
C GLY A 80 -5.87 -8.86 21.36
N ALA A 81 -4.80 -9.62 21.15
CA ALA A 81 -4.86 -11.07 20.99
C ALA A 81 -3.43 -11.66 21.04
N LYS A 82 -3.34 -12.97 21.25
CA LYS A 82 -2.13 -13.77 21.53
C LYS A 82 -0.93 -13.51 20.58
N GLU A 83 0.27 -13.50 21.16
CA GLU A 83 1.59 -13.90 20.57
C GLU A 83 2.05 -13.33 19.22
N GLU A 84 1.27 -12.50 18.52
CA GLU A 84 1.71 -11.85 17.29
C GLU A 84 2.57 -10.61 17.63
N GLN A 85 3.72 -10.52 16.97
CA GLN A 85 4.55 -9.32 17.03
C GLN A 85 3.73 -8.16 16.46
N PRO A 86 3.76 -6.97 17.07
CA PRO A 86 3.06 -5.82 16.52
C PRO A 86 3.59 -5.55 15.11
N SER A 87 2.68 -5.42 14.14
CA SER A 87 3.01 -4.94 12.79
C SER A 87 2.65 -3.46 12.66
N PRO A 88 3.38 -2.71 11.81
CA PRO A 88 3.02 -1.33 11.52
C PRO A 88 1.71 -1.28 10.73
N THR A 89 0.97 -0.19 10.90
CA THR A 89 -0.23 0.10 10.11
C THR A 89 0.17 0.97 8.92
N LEU A 90 -0.25 0.58 7.71
CA LEU A 90 -0.12 1.37 6.50
C LEU A 90 -1.30 2.32 6.36
N TYR A 91 -1.02 3.52 5.86
CA TYR A 91 -1.99 4.57 5.60
C TYR A 91 -1.77 5.14 4.20
N TYR A 92 -2.85 5.31 3.44
CA TYR A 92 -2.83 6.01 2.15
C TYR A 92 -3.63 7.31 2.24
N SER A 93 -3.11 8.38 1.66
CA SER A 93 -3.92 9.55 1.34
C SER A 93 -4.79 9.26 0.11
N PRO A 94 -5.86 10.02 -0.16
CA PRO A 94 -6.42 10.08 -1.51
C PRO A 94 -5.38 10.57 -2.52
N TYR A 95 -5.71 10.46 -3.81
CA TYR A 95 -4.95 11.13 -4.86
C TYR A 95 -5.02 12.65 -4.67
N LEU A 96 -3.86 13.27 -4.50
CA LEU A 96 -3.69 14.69 -4.32
C LEU A 96 -2.65 15.23 -5.32
N PRO A 97 -2.69 16.53 -5.66
CA PRO A 97 -1.61 17.16 -6.39
C PRO A 97 -0.26 16.88 -5.71
N THR A 98 0.73 16.44 -6.49
CA THR A 98 2.04 16.04 -5.94
C THR A 98 2.70 17.19 -5.16
N GLU A 99 2.55 18.43 -5.65
CA GLU A 99 3.05 19.63 -4.97
C GLU A 99 2.37 19.90 -3.63
N GLU A 100 1.08 19.57 -3.51
CA GLU A 100 0.32 19.73 -2.26
C GLU A 100 0.84 18.75 -1.20
N ILE A 101 1.04 17.48 -1.57
CA ILE A 101 1.65 16.48 -0.66
C ILE A 101 3.01 16.97 -0.18
N LEU A 102 3.90 17.37 -1.10
CA LEU A 102 5.25 17.83 -0.77
C LEU A 102 5.24 19.04 0.17
N ALA A 103 4.33 19.99 -0.05
CA ALA A 103 4.18 21.15 0.80
C ALA A 103 3.70 20.78 2.22
N THR A 104 2.75 19.85 2.33
CA THR A 104 2.19 19.38 3.60
C THR A 104 3.22 18.58 4.42
N ILE A 105 3.96 17.66 3.79
CA ILE A 105 4.93 16.82 4.51
C ILE A 105 6.26 17.52 4.78
N GLY A 106 6.58 18.61 4.07
CA GLY A 106 7.86 19.32 4.16
C GLY A 106 8.33 19.60 5.60
N PRO A 107 7.48 20.15 6.48
CA PRO A 107 7.81 20.36 7.90
C PRO A 107 8.11 19.07 8.69
N TYR A 108 7.65 17.91 8.22
CA TYR A 108 7.75 16.59 8.86
C TYR A 108 8.88 15.74 8.29
N LEU A 109 9.39 16.03 7.09
CA LEU A 109 10.38 15.19 6.38
C LEU A 109 11.59 14.82 7.23
N SER A 110 12.15 15.77 7.99
CA SER A 110 13.29 15.45 8.86
C SER A 110 12.95 14.40 9.93
N ARG A 111 11.72 14.41 10.45
CA ARG A 111 11.25 13.41 11.42
C ARG A 111 11.02 12.06 10.74
N LEU A 112 10.32 12.06 9.60
CA LEU A 112 10.04 10.87 8.79
C LEU A 112 11.32 10.13 8.36
N ILE A 113 12.34 10.88 7.92
CA ILE A 113 13.64 10.32 7.49
C ILE A 113 14.37 9.67 8.67
N HIS A 114 14.31 10.28 9.86
CA HIS A 114 15.17 9.89 10.97
C HIS A 114 14.52 8.98 12.01
N ASP A 115 13.20 8.94 12.19
CA ASP A 115 12.57 8.08 13.21
C ASP A 115 12.57 6.61 12.79
N GLY A 116 12.97 5.69 13.67
CA GLY A 116 13.12 4.27 13.37
C GLY A 116 11.81 3.50 13.18
N PHE A 117 10.67 4.06 13.58
CA PHE A 117 9.36 3.37 13.56
C PHE A 117 8.44 3.85 12.44
N VAL A 118 8.98 4.60 11.48
CA VAL A 118 8.21 5.25 10.43
C VAL A 118 8.75 4.89 9.05
N GLY A 119 7.84 4.46 8.17
CA GLY A 119 8.04 4.40 6.73
C GLY A 119 7.16 5.44 6.02
N PHE A 120 7.60 5.91 4.85
CA PHE A 120 6.80 6.83 4.04
C PHE A 120 7.13 6.74 2.56
N GLY A 121 6.18 7.11 1.70
CA GLY A 121 6.33 6.97 0.26
C GLY A 121 5.42 7.84 -0.57
N LEU A 122 5.63 7.79 -1.87
CA LEU A 122 4.75 8.35 -2.89
C LEU A 122 4.49 7.29 -3.95
N ALA A 123 3.25 7.19 -4.38
CA ALA A 123 2.86 6.28 -5.44
C ALA A 123 1.82 6.91 -6.36
N ASN A 124 1.79 6.41 -7.59
CA ASN A 124 0.73 6.67 -8.54
C ASN A 124 0.53 5.39 -9.36
N ASN A 125 -0.63 4.76 -9.17
CA ASN A 125 -0.94 3.51 -9.86
C ASN A 125 -1.03 3.76 -11.36
N HIS A 126 -1.66 4.83 -11.84
CA HIS A 126 -1.75 5.14 -13.27
C HIS A 126 -0.38 5.21 -13.97
N ASN A 127 0.65 5.68 -13.28
CA ASN A 127 2.02 5.74 -13.77
C ASN A 127 2.77 4.41 -13.59
N GLY A 128 2.25 3.47 -12.78
CA GLY A 128 2.90 2.23 -12.40
C GLY A 128 4.20 2.51 -11.65
N MET A 129 4.19 3.47 -10.72
CA MET A 129 5.37 3.92 -10.01
C MET A 129 5.10 4.11 -8.52
N GLU A 130 5.99 3.59 -7.70
CA GLU A 130 5.98 3.74 -6.24
C GLU A 130 7.41 3.91 -5.75
N LEU A 131 7.63 4.83 -4.81
CA LEU A 131 8.86 4.97 -4.04
C LEU A 131 8.49 4.97 -2.57
N PHE A 132 9.08 4.06 -1.81
CA PHE A 132 8.84 3.92 -0.38
C PHE A 132 10.18 3.90 0.38
N TYR A 133 10.25 4.66 1.46
CA TYR A 133 11.36 4.67 2.42
C TYR A 133 10.89 4.01 3.70
N SER A 134 11.31 2.77 3.94
CA SER A 134 10.78 1.94 5.02
C SER A 134 11.35 2.28 6.41
N GLU A 135 10.81 1.65 7.45
CA GLU A 135 11.38 1.66 8.81
C GLU A 135 12.84 1.18 8.84
N GLU A 136 13.20 0.23 7.98
CA GLU A 136 14.55 -0.27 7.74
C GLU A 136 15.48 0.78 7.10
N LYS A 137 14.94 1.94 6.72
CA LYS A 137 15.65 3.05 6.09
C LYS A 137 16.25 2.69 4.74
N LEU A 138 15.50 1.91 4.00
CA LEU A 138 15.77 1.51 2.62
C LEU A 138 14.78 2.17 1.69
N LEU A 139 15.27 2.70 0.57
CA LEU A 139 14.42 3.13 -0.53
C LEU A 139 14.09 1.91 -1.39
N THR A 140 12.81 1.58 -1.49
CA THR A 140 12.29 0.61 -2.45
C THR A 140 11.52 1.36 -3.53
N CYS A 141 11.75 1.04 -4.79
CA CYS A 141 10.99 1.62 -5.90
C CYS A 141 10.49 0.56 -6.86
N PHE A 142 9.19 0.61 -7.16
CA PHE A 142 8.56 -0.21 -8.19
C PHE A 142 8.31 0.63 -9.44
N THR A 143 8.70 0.11 -10.60
CA THR A 143 8.49 0.81 -11.88
C THR A 143 8.52 -0.14 -13.08
N GLU A 144 7.82 0.20 -14.15
CA GLU A 144 8.05 -0.39 -15.48
C GLU A 144 9.24 0.23 -16.24
N ASN A 145 9.66 1.44 -15.84
CA ASN A 145 10.70 2.20 -16.53
C ASN A 145 11.99 2.24 -15.71
N HIS A 146 12.68 1.09 -15.68
CA HIS A 146 13.94 0.94 -14.95
C HIS A 146 15.02 1.93 -15.41
N LEU A 147 15.05 2.34 -16.68
CA LEU A 147 16.01 3.32 -17.19
C LEU A 147 15.80 4.68 -16.52
N ARG A 148 14.55 5.14 -16.39
CA ARG A 148 14.23 6.42 -15.76
C ARG A 148 14.64 6.47 -14.29
N ILE A 149 14.42 5.38 -13.55
CA ILE A 149 14.83 5.29 -12.13
C ILE A 149 16.35 5.11 -11.99
N THR A 150 16.99 4.37 -12.89
CA THR A 150 18.45 4.28 -12.98
C THR A 150 19.07 5.65 -13.19
N ASP A 151 18.54 6.43 -14.13
CA ASP A 151 18.99 7.79 -14.41
C ASP A 151 18.75 8.72 -13.21
N LEU A 152 17.60 8.61 -12.53
CA LEU A 152 17.30 9.38 -11.32
C LEU A 152 18.32 9.08 -10.22
N PHE A 153 18.52 7.82 -9.86
CA PHE A 153 19.47 7.44 -8.81
C PHE A 153 20.91 7.82 -9.16
N HIS A 154 21.32 7.67 -10.42
CA HIS A 154 22.63 8.15 -10.87
C HIS A 154 22.76 9.67 -10.80
N SER A 155 21.73 10.42 -11.20
CA SER A 155 21.72 11.89 -11.13
C SER A 155 21.84 12.40 -9.69
N GLN A 156 21.29 11.63 -8.75
CA GLN A 156 21.41 11.91 -7.34
C GLN A 156 22.81 11.56 -6.82
N GLY A 157 23.55 10.66 -7.47
CA GLY A 157 24.89 10.22 -7.07
C GLY A 157 24.94 8.84 -6.41
N LEU A 158 23.88 8.04 -6.53
CA LEU A 158 23.90 6.64 -6.10
C LEU A 158 24.54 5.76 -7.19
N PRO A 159 25.61 5.00 -6.89
CA PRO A 159 26.16 4.03 -7.83
C PRO A 159 25.34 2.74 -7.87
N PHE A 160 25.29 2.08 -9.03
CA PHE A 160 24.77 0.72 -9.12
C PHE A 160 25.73 -0.26 -8.45
N SER A 161 25.21 -1.13 -7.59
CA SER A 161 25.98 -2.14 -6.86
C SER A 161 25.17 -3.44 -6.74
N PRO A 162 25.45 -4.48 -7.55
CA PRO A 162 24.67 -5.73 -7.51
C PRO A 162 24.80 -6.48 -6.18
N GLU A 163 25.92 -6.29 -5.47
CA GLU A 163 26.20 -6.84 -4.14
C GLU A 163 26.03 -5.77 -3.05
N LEU A 164 25.05 -4.87 -3.21
CA LEU A 164 24.73 -3.86 -2.21
C LEU A 164 24.31 -4.55 -0.91
N LEU A 165 25.04 -4.23 0.17
CA LEU A 165 24.67 -4.63 1.52
C LEU A 165 23.68 -3.60 2.08
N LEU A 166 22.58 -4.09 2.66
CA LEU A 166 21.47 -3.29 3.17
C LEU A 166 21.51 -3.23 4.71
N THR A 167 20.79 -2.28 5.30
CA THR A 167 20.53 -2.25 6.76
C THR A 167 19.80 -3.50 7.23
N SER A 168 18.84 -3.98 6.45
CA SER A 168 18.08 -5.21 6.71
C SER A 168 18.94 -6.49 6.70
N ASP A 169 20.14 -6.44 6.10
CA ASP A 169 21.07 -7.58 6.12
C ASP A 169 21.90 -7.65 7.42
N LEU A 170 21.77 -6.64 8.29
CA LEU A 170 22.53 -6.49 9.52
C LEU A 170 21.60 -6.54 10.73
N GLY A 171 22.07 -7.13 11.83
CA GLY A 171 21.42 -6.96 13.12
C GLY A 171 21.53 -5.49 13.59
N HIS A 172 20.38 -4.87 13.84
CA HIS A 172 20.28 -3.48 14.27
C HIS A 172 19.01 -3.26 15.11
N ASP A 173 18.97 -2.16 15.86
CA ASP A 173 17.81 -1.74 16.62
C ASP A 173 17.12 -0.56 15.93
N HIS A 174 15.79 -0.52 15.99
CA HIS A 174 14.98 0.62 15.60
C HIS A 174 14.77 1.54 16.81
N LEU A 175 15.02 2.84 16.63
CA LEU A 175 14.99 3.83 17.71
C LEU A 175 14.04 4.98 17.37
N SER A 176 13.21 5.37 18.33
CA SER A 176 12.44 6.61 18.22
C SER A 176 13.39 7.80 18.38
N LEU A 177 13.03 8.94 17.78
CA LEU A 177 13.72 10.21 18.01
C LEU A 177 13.80 10.59 19.50
N LEU A 178 12.81 10.18 20.30
CA LEU A 178 12.78 10.40 21.75
C LEU A 178 13.85 9.62 22.52
N CYS A 179 14.44 8.57 21.93
CA CYS A 179 15.53 7.83 22.56
C CYS A 179 16.85 8.61 22.57
N HIS A 180 16.96 9.69 21.78
CA HIS A 180 18.19 10.45 21.61
C HIS A 180 18.25 11.65 22.56
N PRO A 181 19.39 11.88 23.24
CA PRO A 181 19.63 13.13 23.93
C PRO A 181 19.50 14.31 22.96
N ARG A 182 18.76 15.36 23.35
CA ARG A 182 18.45 16.51 22.49
C ARG A 182 19.69 17.18 21.86
N HIS A 183 20.85 17.16 22.53
CA HIS A 183 22.10 17.72 21.99
C HIS A 183 22.77 16.88 20.88
N LEU A 184 22.35 15.63 20.70
CA LEU A 184 22.80 14.74 19.62
C LEU A 184 21.87 14.77 18.40
N LEU A 185 20.68 15.36 18.55
CA LEU A 185 19.75 15.56 17.44
C LEU A 185 20.26 16.68 16.50
N PRO A 186 20.05 16.56 15.17
CA PRO A 186 20.39 17.59 14.20
C PRO A 186 19.54 18.85 14.40
N ALA A 187 20.00 19.97 13.82
CA ALA A 187 19.48 21.31 14.07
C ALA A 187 17.95 21.52 13.89
N PRO A 188 17.23 20.87 12.95
CA PRO A 188 15.77 21.01 12.92
C PRO A 188 15.09 20.19 14.02
N LEU A 189 15.64 19.04 14.42
CA LEU A 189 15.02 18.14 15.39
C LEU A 189 15.30 18.54 16.84
N ASN A 190 16.47 19.09 17.15
CA ASN A 190 16.84 19.43 18.53
C ASN A 190 16.05 20.61 19.12
N GLN A 191 15.32 21.36 18.29
CA GLN A 191 14.48 22.49 18.70
C GLN A 191 13.03 22.10 18.95
N LEU A 192 12.62 20.92 18.47
CA LEU A 192 11.25 20.43 18.60
C LEU A 192 11.00 19.94 20.03
N PRO A 193 9.80 20.20 20.60
CA PRO A 193 9.38 19.58 21.85
C PRO A 193 9.21 18.06 21.70
N ASP A 194 9.18 17.34 22.82
CA ASP A 194 9.08 15.87 22.82
C ASP A 194 7.82 15.39 22.08
N SER A 195 6.69 16.09 22.24
CA SER A 195 5.44 15.77 21.53
C SER A 195 5.55 15.88 20.00
N GLU A 196 6.44 16.71 19.49
CA GLU A 196 6.69 16.82 18.04
C GLU A 196 7.77 15.84 17.56
N LEU A 197 8.51 15.20 18.46
CA LEU A 197 9.45 14.13 18.15
C LEU A 197 8.83 12.74 18.29
N ASP A 198 7.67 12.66 18.93
CA ASP A 198 6.90 11.43 19.07
C ASP A 198 6.24 11.06 17.74
N TYR A 199 6.63 9.92 17.19
CA TYR A 199 6.11 9.44 15.91
C TYR A 199 4.62 9.17 15.93
N LEU A 200 4.05 8.78 17.07
CA LEU A 200 2.60 8.61 17.18
C LEU A 200 1.90 9.96 16.95
N CYS A 201 2.41 11.03 17.57
CA CYS A 201 1.81 12.35 17.45
C CYS A 201 1.95 12.93 16.05
N PHE A 202 3.16 12.95 15.48
CA PHE A 202 3.35 13.60 14.17
C PHE A 202 2.83 12.75 13.01
N CYS A 203 2.76 11.42 13.14
CA CYS A 203 2.14 10.57 12.12
C CYS A 203 0.62 10.65 12.16
N GLU A 204 -0.01 10.71 13.34
CA GLU A 204 -1.46 10.95 13.44
C GLU A 204 -1.84 12.33 12.90
N GLU A 205 -1.05 13.36 13.21
CA GLU A 205 -1.27 14.69 12.63
C GLU A 205 -1.13 14.68 11.10
N LEU A 206 -0.13 13.99 10.55
CA LEU A 206 0.01 13.83 9.09
C LEU A 206 -1.16 13.06 8.47
N ALA A 207 -1.61 12.00 9.13
CA ALA A 207 -2.76 11.22 8.69
C ALA A 207 -4.01 12.10 8.62
N ASP A 208 -4.26 12.93 9.63
CA ASP A 208 -5.37 13.89 9.63
C ASP A 208 -5.20 14.98 8.56
N LEU A 209 -3.99 15.53 8.37
CA LEU A 209 -3.73 16.61 7.41
C LEU A 209 -3.90 16.19 5.95
N LEU A 210 -3.66 14.91 5.65
CA LEU A 210 -3.75 14.34 4.31
C LEU A 210 -5.00 13.47 4.13
N ASP A 211 -5.96 13.53 5.05
CA ASP A 211 -7.20 12.72 5.03
C ASP A 211 -6.90 11.23 4.79
N MET A 212 -5.87 10.70 5.45
CA MET A 212 -5.37 9.35 5.22
C MET A 212 -6.25 8.29 5.88
N TYR A 213 -6.35 7.14 5.24
CA TYR A 213 -7.09 5.98 5.74
C TYR A 213 -6.16 4.77 5.87
N PRO A 214 -6.37 3.92 6.90
CA PRO A 214 -5.55 2.73 7.11
C PRO A 214 -5.83 1.68 6.02
N VAL A 215 -4.80 0.92 5.67
CA VAL A 215 -4.84 -0.17 4.69
C VAL A 215 -4.36 -1.45 5.36
N GLU A 216 -5.11 -2.55 5.21
CA GLU A 216 -4.72 -3.84 5.78
C GLU A 216 -3.52 -4.44 5.01
N GLU A 217 -2.54 -5.04 5.71
CA GLU A 217 -1.28 -5.58 5.14
C GLU A 217 -1.48 -6.56 3.96
N GLY A 218 -2.66 -7.19 3.85
CA GLY A 218 -3.02 -8.07 2.73
C GLY A 218 -3.40 -7.36 1.43
N LEU A 219 -3.54 -6.04 1.43
CA LEU A 219 -4.04 -5.23 0.31
C LEU A 219 -2.96 -4.41 -0.39
N SER A 220 -1.69 -4.53 0.01
CA SER A 220 -0.57 -3.92 -0.70
C SER A 220 -0.24 -4.73 -1.97
N PHE A 221 -0.88 -4.39 -3.08
CA PHE A 221 -0.55 -4.93 -4.40
C PHE A 221 -0.10 -3.82 -5.36
N PHE A 222 0.85 -4.15 -6.23
CA PHE A 222 1.30 -3.27 -7.29
C PHE A 222 0.75 -3.77 -8.63
N LEU A 223 0.04 -2.93 -9.39
CA LEU A 223 -0.33 -3.21 -10.79
C LEU A 223 0.54 -2.37 -11.71
N SER A 224 1.24 -3.00 -12.65
CA SER A 224 2.04 -2.25 -13.63
C SER A 224 1.14 -1.44 -14.55
N ARG A 225 1.66 -0.37 -15.16
CA ARG A 225 0.87 0.43 -16.10
C ARG A 225 0.38 -0.41 -17.28
N ARG A 226 1.19 -1.34 -17.80
CA ARG A 226 0.74 -2.28 -18.85
C ARG A 226 -0.40 -3.17 -18.36
N GLU A 227 -0.35 -3.66 -17.12
CA GLU A 227 -1.44 -4.42 -16.53
C GLU A 227 -2.70 -3.55 -16.43
N GLN A 228 -2.58 -2.30 -15.99
CA GLN A 228 -3.69 -1.36 -15.92
C GLN A 228 -4.27 -1.00 -17.29
N GLU A 229 -3.43 -0.82 -18.31
CA GLU A 229 -3.90 -0.58 -19.68
C GLU A 229 -4.65 -1.82 -20.21
N ALA A 230 -4.15 -3.03 -19.95
CA ALA A 230 -4.84 -4.26 -20.33
C ALA A 230 -6.19 -4.42 -19.60
N ILE A 231 -6.26 -4.01 -18.33
CA ILE A 231 -7.51 -3.97 -17.55
C ILE A 231 -8.48 -2.96 -18.16
N LYS A 232 -8.01 -1.75 -18.46
CA LYS A 232 -8.79 -0.67 -19.08
C LYS A 232 -9.35 -1.10 -20.43
N GLU A 233 -8.51 -1.59 -21.34
CA GLU A 233 -8.92 -2.13 -22.64
C GLU A 233 -10.00 -3.20 -22.46
N ARG A 234 -9.80 -4.12 -21.51
CA ARG A 234 -10.77 -5.17 -21.21
C ARG A 234 -12.10 -4.60 -20.73
N LEU A 235 -12.11 -3.66 -19.79
CA LEU A 235 -13.35 -3.05 -19.28
C LEU A 235 -14.13 -2.31 -20.38
N GLN A 236 -13.44 -1.68 -21.33
CA GLN A 236 -14.06 -0.99 -22.47
C GLN A 236 -14.78 -1.94 -23.45
N GLU A 237 -14.42 -3.24 -23.49
CA GLU A 237 -15.10 -4.23 -24.34
C GLU A 237 -16.55 -4.51 -23.91
N GLN A 238 -16.91 -4.21 -22.66
CA GLN A 238 -18.25 -4.37 -22.12
C GLN A 238 -18.87 -3.01 -21.78
N ALA A 239 -19.90 -2.60 -22.53
CA ALA A 239 -20.54 -1.29 -22.36
C ALA A 239 -21.02 -1.00 -20.93
N GLU A 240 -21.40 -2.04 -20.18
CA GLU A 240 -21.84 -1.91 -18.79
C GLU A 240 -20.70 -1.62 -17.80
N PHE A 241 -19.47 -1.96 -18.18
CA PHE A 241 -18.27 -1.79 -17.36
C PHE A 241 -17.34 -0.69 -17.86
N ALA A 242 -17.60 -0.14 -19.05
CA ALA A 242 -16.77 0.89 -19.66
C ALA A 242 -16.62 2.16 -18.80
N CYS A 243 -17.58 2.48 -17.92
CA CYS A 243 -17.45 3.62 -17.01
C CYS A 243 -16.34 3.42 -15.96
N PHE A 244 -16.03 2.17 -15.60
CA PHE A 244 -14.97 1.82 -14.65
C PHE A 244 -13.58 1.76 -15.30
N ALA A 245 -13.49 1.91 -16.63
CA ALA A 245 -12.22 1.80 -17.35
C ALA A 245 -11.27 2.98 -17.09
N GLU A 246 -11.80 4.10 -16.60
CA GLU A 246 -11.02 5.29 -16.23
C GLU A 246 -10.81 5.40 -14.71
N GLU A 247 -11.37 4.47 -13.93
CA GLU A 247 -11.18 4.39 -12.48
C GLU A 247 -9.91 3.58 -12.16
N ASP A 248 -9.24 3.86 -11.03
CA ASP A 248 -8.13 3.05 -10.57
C ASP A 248 -8.66 1.66 -10.19
N PHE A 249 -8.26 0.63 -10.93
CA PHE A 249 -8.71 -0.73 -10.67
C PHE A 249 -8.31 -1.23 -9.27
N GLY A 250 -7.24 -0.65 -8.69
CA GLY A 250 -6.88 -0.88 -7.30
C GLY A 250 -7.99 -0.47 -6.33
N GLU A 251 -8.66 0.65 -6.57
CA GLU A 251 -9.78 1.11 -5.73
C GLU A 251 -10.97 0.14 -5.78
N LEU A 252 -11.22 -0.51 -6.92
CA LEU A 252 -12.26 -1.54 -7.03
C LEU A 252 -11.92 -2.79 -6.22
N LEU A 253 -10.65 -3.20 -6.22
CA LEU A 253 -10.17 -4.33 -5.42
C LEU A 253 -10.27 -4.03 -3.92
N LEU A 254 -9.90 -2.81 -3.51
CA LEU A 254 -10.06 -2.33 -2.13
C LEU A 254 -11.53 -2.23 -1.73
N SER A 255 -12.39 -1.66 -2.59
CA SER A 255 -13.83 -1.56 -2.33
C SER A 255 -14.50 -2.93 -2.14
N TRP A 256 -14.03 -3.96 -2.85
CA TRP A 256 -14.49 -5.32 -2.62
C TRP A 256 -14.09 -5.84 -1.23
N HIS A 257 -12.85 -5.60 -0.82
CA HIS A 257 -12.39 -5.96 0.52
C HIS A 257 -13.20 -5.26 1.61
N ASP A 258 -13.41 -3.94 1.50
CA ASP A 258 -14.13 -3.14 2.48
C ASP A 258 -15.58 -3.62 2.64
N PHE A 259 -16.23 -3.94 1.53
CA PHE A 259 -17.56 -4.56 1.55
C PHE A 259 -17.56 -5.91 2.29
N VAL A 260 -16.57 -6.77 2.06
CA VAL A 260 -16.45 -8.05 2.76
C VAL A 260 -16.27 -7.84 4.27
N GLN A 261 -15.44 -6.88 4.67
CA GLN A 261 -15.25 -6.52 6.08
C GLN A 261 -16.53 -5.96 6.71
N GLU A 262 -17.27 -5.13 5.99
CA GLU A 262 -18.58 -4.64 6.42
C GLU A 262 -19.56 -5.81 6.63
N CYS A 263 -19.58 -6.78 5.71
CA CYS A 263 -20.40 -7.99 5.82
C CYS A 263 -20.05 -8.87 7.04
N GLU A 264 -18.77 -8.91 7.42
CA GLU A 264 -18.29 -9.64 8.59
C GLU A 264 -18.59 -8.95 9.92
N THR A 265 -18.67 -7.62 9.93
CA THR A 265 -18.94 -6.82 11.14
C THR A 265 -20.43 -6.60 11.35
N GLY A 266 -21.16 -6.36 10.26
CA GLY A 266 -22.60 -6.22 10.17
C GLY A 266 -22.98 -5.19 9.11
N PHE A 267 -23.43 -5.66 7.95
CA PHE A 267 -23.78 -4.82 6.80
C PHE A 267 -25.06 -4.00 7.10
N ASP A 268 -24.96 -2.67 7.12
CA ASP A 268 -26.10 -1.80 7.49
C ASP A 268 -26.85 -1.22 6.28
N GLY A 269 -26.40 -1.52 5.06
CA GLY A 269 -27.09 -1.10 3.85
C GLY A 269 -28.41 -1.85 3.58
N ASP A 270 -29.10 -1.44 2.52
CA ASP A 270 -30.29 -2.11 2.00
C ASP A 270 -29.97 -3.18 0.93
N LEU A 271 -31.01 -3.80 0.35
CA LEU A 271 -30.82 -4.85 -0.65
C LEU A 271 -30.22 -4.30 -1.97
N ASP A 272 -30.53 -3.07 -2.34
CA ASP A 272 -30.03 -2.46 -3.57
C ASP A 272 -28.55 -2.09 -3.42
N GLU A 273 -28.15 -1.53 -2.28
CA GLU A 273 -26.74 -1.28 -1.94
C GLU A 273 -25.93 -2.59 -1.91
N TYR A 274 -26.46 -3.64 -1.27
CA TYR A 274 -25.84 -4.96 -1.27
C TYR A 274 -25.63 -5.49 -2.70
N HIS A 275 -26.62 -5.33 -3.59
CA HIS A 275 -26.49 -5.71 -5.00
C HIS A 275 -25.42 -4.90 -5.75
N GLN A 276 -25.27 -3.61 -5.46
CA GLN A 276 -24.22 -2.78 -6.05
C GLN A 276 -22.83 -3.26 -5.63
N CYS A 277 -22.63 -3.61 -4.37
CA CYS A 277 -21.37 -4.17 -3.90
C CYS A 277 -21.06 -5.54 -4.55
N LEU A 278 -22.07 -6.41 -4.73
CA LEU A 278 -21.89 -7.67 -5.47
C LEU A 278 -21.52 -7.45 -6.95
N LYS A 279 -21.99 -6.35 -7.56
CA LYS A 279 -21.62 -5.99 -8.93
C LYS A 279 -20.13 -5.64 -9.05
N LEU A 280 -19.50 -5.09 -8.01
CA LEU A 280 -18.05 -4.88 -7.99
C LEU A 280 -17.30 -6.19 -8.26
N ARG A 281 -17.74 -7.28 -7.63
CA ARG A 281 -17.13 -8.59 -7.84
C ARG A 281 -17.36 -9.16 -9.24
N ASP A 282 -18.49 -8.84 -9.89
CA ASP A 282 -18.72 -9.17 -11.30
C ASP A 282 -17.71 -8.45 -12.23
N ILE A 283 -17.44 -7.16 -11.97
CA ILE A 283 -16.46 -6.36 -12.73
C ILE A 283 -15.07 -7.00 -12.58
N ILE A 284 -14.67 -7.28 -11.34
CA ILE A 284 -13.38 -7.92 -11.04
C ILE A 284 -13.27 -9.29 -11.73
N GLN A 285 -14.32 -10.12 -11.67
CA GLN A 285 -14.33 -11.42 -12.34
C GLN A 285 -14.20 -11.30 -13.86
N TYR A 286 -14.87 -10.32 -14.46
CA TYR A 286 -14.84 -10.09 -15.90
C TYR A 286 -13.43 -9.76 -16.42
N VAL A 287 -12.69 -8.99 -15.62
CA VAL A 287 -11.28 -8.68 -15.88
C VAL A 287 -10.42 -9.92 -15.71
N ILE A 288 -10.57 -10.67 -14.61
CA ILE A 288 -9.84 -11.92 -14.36
C ILE A 288 -10.00 -12.89 -15.55
N GLU A 289 -11.22 -13.15 -16.01
CA GLU A 289 -11.49 -14.11 -17.09
C GLU A 289 -10.96 -13.66 -18.47
N GLY A 290 -10.76 -12.36 -18.66
CA GLY A 290 -10.24 -11.79 -19.90
C GLY A 290 -8.73 -11.53 -19.90
N GLY A 291 -8.10 -11.52 -18.73
CA GLY A 291 -6.69 -11.20 -18.57
C GLY A 291 -5.76 -12.26 -19.14
N ALA A 292 -4.56 -11.84 -19.54
CA ALA A 292 -3.46 -12.77 -19.82
C ALA A 292 -3.11 -13.59 -18.56
N THR A 293 -2.56 -14.80 -18.71
CA THR A 293 -2.34 -15.75 -17.60
C THR A 293 -1.66 -15.13 -16.38
N VAL A 294 -0.62 -14.31 -16.58
CA VAL A 294 0.11 -13.66 -15.47
C VAL A 294 -0.79 -12.69 -14.69
N LEU A 295 -1.52 -11.81 -15.39
CA LEU A 295 -2.45 -10.87 -14.78
C LEU A 295 -3.64 -11.59 -14.13
N HIS A 296 -4.17 -12.62 -14.80
CA HIS A 296 -5.22 -13.48 -14.24
C HIS A 296 -4.78 -14.08 -12.89
N ASP A 297 -3.61 -14.73 -12.85
CA ASP A 297 -3.13 -15.42 -11.64
C ASP A 297 -2.89 -14.43 -10.50
N LYS A 298 -2.34 -13.26 -10.82
CA LYS A 298 -2.12 -12.17 -9.87
C LYS A 298 -3.44 -11.64 -9.29
N LEU A 299 -4.43 -11.34 -10.14
CA LEU A 299 -5.73 -10.85 -9.66
C LEU A 299 -6.49 -11.92 -8.86
N VAL A 300 -6.39 -13.19 -9.24
CA VAL A 300 -6.95 -14.31 -8.48
C VAL A 300 -6.32 -14.41 -7.09
N GLU A 301 -5.01 -14.23 -6.99
CA GLU A 301 -4.29 -14.23 -5.71
C GLU A 301 -4.74 -13.07 -4.81
N ILE A 302 -4.87 -11.85 -5.36
CA ILE A 302 -5.33 -10.67 -4.62
C ILE A 302 -6.73 -10.88 -4.03
N VAL A 303 -7.67 -11.44 -4.79
CA VAL A 303 -9.06 -11.59 -4.32
C VAL A 303 -9.32 -12.86 -3.52
N ALA A 304 -8.33 -13.77 -3.41
CA ALA A 304 -8.54 -15.08 -2.79
C ALA A 304 -8.93 -15.00 -1.31
N GLU A 305 -8.28 -14.10 -0.56
CA GLU A 305 -8.53 -13.91 0.87
C GLU A 305 -9.91 -13.25 1.10
N PRO A 306 -10.25 -12.11 0.45
CA PRO A 306 -11.58 -11.51 0.58
C PRO A 306 -12.70 -12.47 0.15
N ASP A 307 -12.50 -13.22 -0.94
CA ASP A 307 -13.48 -14.21 -1.40
C ASP A 307 -13.70 -15.33 -0.37
N SER A 308 -12.66 -15.76 0.33
CA SER A 308 -12.73 -16.79 1.38
C SER A 308 -13.51 -16.29 2.60
N ARG A 309 -13.20 -15.07 3.05
CA ARG A 309 -13.93 -14.38 4.13
C ARG A 309 -15.40 -14.19 3.79
N PHE A 310 -15.68 -13.69 2.59
CA PHE A 310 -17.05 -13.51 2.13
C PHE A 310 -17.82 -14.83 2.13
N ARG A 311 -17.25 -15.92 1.59
CA ARG A 311 -17.88 -17.26 1.65
C ARG A 311 -18.23 -17.69 3.06
N SER A 312 -17.36 -17.41 4.01
CA SER A 312 -17.54 -17.75 5.43
C SER A 312 -18.63 -16.89 6.08
N SER A 313 -18.88 -15.68 5.56
CA SER A 313 -19.94 -14.79 5.99
C SER A 313 -21.34 -15.14 5.44
N LEU A 314 -21.44 -16.01 4.42
CA LEU A 314 -22.70 -16.33 3.74
C LEU A 314 -23.51 -17.43 4.46
N SER A 315 -24.83 -17.31 4.33
CA SER A 315 -25.84 -18.24 4.85
C SER A 315 -26.91 -18.55 3.80
N ASP A 316 -27.63 -19.66 3.98
CA ASP A 316 -28.68 -20.12 3.05
C ASP A 316 -28.23 -20.19 1.57
N CYS A 317 -27.00 -20.68 1.33
CA CYS A 317 -26.38 -20.75 0.00
C CYS A 317 -27.09 -21.68 -1.02
N ARG A 318 -28.24 -22.24 -0.64
CA ARG A 318 -29.16 -22.97 -1.54
C ARG A 318 -29.98 -22.00 -2.40
N LYS A 319 -30.24 -20.80 -1.87
CA LYS A 319 -30.92 -19.71 -2.58
C LYS A 319 -29.89 -18.85 -3.29
N ARG A 320 -30.35 -18.14 -4.31
CA ARG A 320 -29.50 -17.24 -5.11
C ARG A 320 -30.22 -15.92 -5.28
N LEU A 321 -29.47 -14.83 -5.14
CA LEU A 321 -29.87 -13.53 -5.62
C LEU A 321 -29.72 -13.49 -7.14
N ASP A 322 -30.77 -13.09 -7.86
CA ASP A 322 -30.64 -12.90 -9.30
C ASP A 322 -29.63 -11.77 -9.56
N SER A 323 -28.65 -12.05 -10.42
CA SER A 323 -27.76 -11.01 -10.91
C SER A 323 -28.62 -10.02 -11.70
N PRO A 324 -28.54 -8.70 -11.41
CA PRO A 324 -29.32 -7.70 -12.13
C PRO A 324 -28.95 -7.66 -13.63
N ASN A 325 -27.80 -8.23 -14.01
CA ASN A 325 -27.22 -8.12 -15.33
C ASN A 325 -27.00 -9.45 -16.05
N ASN A 326 -27.23 -9.44 -17.37
CA ASN A 326 -26.97 -10.55 -18.30
C ASN A 326 -25.50 -10.59 -18.78
N ILE A 327 -24.54 -10.49 -17.86
CA ILE A 327 -23.12 -10.62 -18.22
C ILE A 327 -22.79 -12.11 -18.35
N SER A 328 -22.09 -12.49 -19.41
CA SER A 328 -21.61 -13.87 -19.55
C SER A 328 -20.27 -14.01 -18.84
N LEU A 329 -20.29 -14.58 -17.63
CA LEU A 329 -19.10 -15.00 -16.89
C LEU A 329 -19.00 -16.52 -16.92
N ARG A 330 -17.79 -17.05 -17.10
CA ARG A 330 -17.51 -18.49 -17.11
C ARG A 330 -17.51 -19.07 -15.69
N ALA A 331 -17.01 -18.31 -14.72
CA ALA A 331 -16.92 -18.72 -13.34
C ALA A 331 -18.29 -18.79 -12.66
N ASP A 332 -18.40 -19.70 -11.72
CA ASP A 332 -19.56 -19.80 -10.85
C ASP A 332 -19.60 -18.63 -9.88
N ARG A 333 -20.66 -17.81 -9.98
CA ARG A 333 -20.81 -16.58 -9.20
C ARG A 333 -21.28 -16.87 -7.78
N PHE A 334 -20.38 -17.42 -6.98
CA PHE A 334 -20.67 -17.80 -5.61
C PHE A 334 -21.13 -16.60 -4.76
N TRP A 335 -20.70 -15.38 -5.07
CA TRP A 335 -21.05 -14.17 -4.32
C TRP A 335 -22.55 -13.82 -4.38
N TYR A 336 -23.30 -14.39 -5.33
CA TYR A 336 -24.76 -14.30 -5.37
C TYR A 336 -25.47 -15.48 -4.68
N ARG A 337 -24.73 -16.46 -4.13
CA ARG A 337 -25.31 -17.65 -3.49
C ARG A 337 -25.46 -17.43 -2.00
N GLY A 338 -26.70 -17.37 -1.54
CA GLY A 338 -27.01 -17.11 -0.15
C GLY A 338 -27.04 -15.62 0.18
N MET A 339 -26.96 -15.34 1.47
CA MET A 339 -27.04 -14.01 2.04
C MET A 339 -26.11 -13.90 3.24
N VAL A 340 -25.50 -12.74 3.45
CA VAL A 340 -24.64 -12.50 4.62
C VAL A 340 -25.34 -12.82 5.94
N LEU A 341 -24.59 -13.37 6.89
CA LEU A 341 -25.06 -13.79 8.20
C LEU A 341 -25.49 -12.60 9.07
N LYS A 342 -24.67 -11.54 9.07
CA LYS A 342 -24.88 -10.35 9.90
C LYS A 342 -25.58 -9.26 9.10
N GLN A 343 -26.90 -9.42 8.97
CA GLN A 343 -27.76 -8.45 8.27
C GLN A 343 -28.15 -7.31 9.23
N GLY A 344 -27.89 -6.08 8.81
CA GLY A 344 -28.46 -4.88 9.41
C GLY A 344 -29.98 -4.79 9.22
N THR A 345 -30.56 -3.72 9.75
CA THR A 345 -32.02 -3.60 9.83
C THR A 345 -32.66 -3.45 8.45
N TYR A 346 -32.02 -2.69 7.56
CA TYR A 346 -32.54 -2.38 6.23
C TYR A 346 -32.51 -3.59 5.31
N LEU A 347 -31.34 -4.22 5.11
CA LEU A 347 -31.22 -5.45 4.33
C LEU A 347 -32.21 -6.53 4.81
N ARG A 348 -32.29 -6.78 6.12
CA ARG A 348 -33.22 -7.80 6.66
C ARG A 348 -34.68 -7.48 6.33
N ARG A 349 -35.10 -6.22 6.44
CA ARG A 349 -36.46 -5.79 6.10
C ARG A 349 -36.77 -6.04 4.63
N ASP A 350 -35.83 -5.74 3.74
CA ASP A 350 -36.06 -5.84 2.31
C ASP A 350 -36.01 -7.30 1.83
N LEU A 351 -35.22 -8.15 2.49
CA LEU A 351 -35.29 -9.62 2.33
C LEU A 351 -36.63 -10.22 2.76
N ILE A 352 -37.25 -9.71 3.84
CA ILE A 352 -38.61 -10.12 4.23
C ILE A 352 -39.61 -9.72 3.13
N ARG A 353 -39.50 -8.50 2.60
CA ARG A 353 -40.39 -7.98 1.56
C ARG A 353 -40.25 -8.70 0.22
N SER A 354 -39.03 -9.09 -0.15
CA SER A 354 -38.75 -9.88 -1.35
C SER A 354 -39.16 -11.35 -1.21
N GLY A 355 -39.55 -11.78 -0.01
CA GLY A 355 -39.95 -13.14 0.27
C GLY A 355 -38.79 -14.11 0.42
N TRP A 356 -37.57 -13.61 0.68
CA TRP A 356 -36.36 -14.44 0.81
C TRP A 356 -36.50 -15.55 1.86
N TYR A 357 -37.23 -15.30 2.95
CA TYR A 357 -37.44 -16.30 4.02
C TYR A 357 -38.61 -17.25 3.79
N ASN A 358 -39.31 -17.15 2.65
CA ASN A 358 -40.34 -18.12 2.31
C ASN A 358 -39.69 -19.49 1.96
N PRO A 359 -40.33 -20.61 2.33
CA PRO A 359 -39.77 -21.96 2.18
C PRO A 359 -39.46 -22.37 0.74
#